data_AF-F4S5T0-F1
#
_entry.id   AF-F4S5T0-F1
#
_cell.length_a   1.000
_cell.length_b   1.000
_cell.length_c   1.000
_cell.angle_alpha   90.00
_cell.angle_beta   90.00
_cell.angle_gamma   90.00
#
_symmetry.space_group_name_H-M   'P 1'
#
loop_
_entity.id
_entity.type
_entity.pdbx_description
1 polymer ?
#
loop_
_entity_poly.entity_id
_entity_poly.type
_entity_poly.pdbx_seq_one_letter_code
_entity_poly.pdbx_strand_id
1 'polypeptide(L)'
;MKFPRLRILHTYCCPNPGPFDWDDTPRNFMNWTIMHTIRMLVLGIGHGLIYLKALCRDYLSPFHMTPHLKHIVFILDPKEDVPTSVPSTLVETLKSYGIQSHVRPYYKPDELMALDDELNGPMK
;
A
#
# COMPACT_ATOMS: atom_id res chain seq x y z
N MET A 1 15.76 -12.25 6.15
CA MET A 1 15.89 -12.39 4.67
C MET A 1 16.01 -10.98 4.09
N LYS A 2 16.93 -10.71 3.15
CA LYS A 2 17.10 -9.38 2.52
C LYS A 2 16.71 -9.49 1.05
N PHE A 3 15.85 -8.59 0.57
CA PHE A 3 15.40 -8.54 -0.83
C PHE A 3 15.86 -7.23 -1.49
N PRO A 4 17.15 -7.09 -1.84
CA PRO A 4 17.74 -5.79 -2.21
C PRO A 4 17.16 -5.17 -3.49
N ARG A 5 16.48 -5.97 -4.33
CA ARG A 5 15.84 -5.51 -5.57
C ARG A 5 14.32 -5.45 -5.48
N LEU A 6 13.74 -5.84 -4.35
CA LEU A 6 12.30 -5.80 -4.20
C LEU A 6 11.86 -4.36 -3.95
N ARG A 7 11.04 -3.86 -4.85
CA ARG A 7 10.61 -2.45 -4.88
C ARG A 7 9.10 -2.26 -4.96
N ILE A 8 8.38 -3.27 -5.47
CA ILE A 8 6.93 -3.30 -5.58
C ILE A 8 6.40 -4.53 -4.83
N LEU A 9 5.35 -4.35 -4.03
CA LEU A 9 4.52 -5.45 -3.55
C LEU A 9 3.12 -5.28 -4.13
N HIS A 10 2.67 -6.24 -4.93
CA HIS A 10 1.27 -6.37 -5.30
C HIS A 10 0.64 -7.47 -4.45
N THR A 11 -0.39 -7.10 -3.69
CA THR A 11 -1.08 -8.05 -2.82
C THR A 11 -2.59 -7.84 -2.85
N TYR A 12 -3.30 -8.96 -2.93
CA TYR A 12 -4.75 -9.04 -2.64
C TYR A 12 -5.01 -9.32 -1.16
N CYS A 13 -3.96 -9.67 -0.42
CA CYS A 13 -4.04 -10.01 0.99
C CYS A 13 -3.94 -8.73 1.81
N CYS A 14 -5.09 -8.19 2.18
CA CYS A 14 -5.24 -7.23 3.26
C CYS A 14 -5.93 -7.96 4.43
N PRO A 15 -5.22 -8.82 5.20
CA PRO A 15 -5.84 -9.48 6.34
C PRO A 15 -6.43 -8.41 7.26
N ASN A 16 -7.68 -8.64 7.68
CA ASN A 16 -8.38 -7.74 8.60
C ASN A 16 -7.47 -7.51 9.82
N PRO A 17 -7.12 -6.25 10.17
CA PRO A 17 -6.09 -5.99 11.18
C PRO A 17 -6.41 -6.59 12.56
N GLY A 18 -7.66 -7.03 12.80
CA GLY A 18 -8.08 -7.70 14.03
C GLY A 18 -8.30 -6.70 15.19
N PRO A 19 -8.94 -7.11 16.30
CA PRO A 19 -9.02 -6.31 17.51
C PRO A 19 -7.64 -6.22 18.20
N PHE A 20 -7.22 -5.01 18.63
CA PHE A 20 -5.85 -4.69 19.01
C PHE A 20 -5.52 -4.85 20.50
N ASP A 21 -4.40 -5.54 20.74
CA ASP A 21 -3.42 -5.27 21.81
C ASP A 21 -2.03 -5.24 21.14
N TRP A 22 -1.29 -4.14 21.30
CA TRP A 22 0.11 -3.89 20.92
C TRP A 22 0.50 -3.68 19.43
N ASP A 23 1.43 -2.72 19.23
CA ASP A 23 2.01 -2.24 17.96
C ASP A 23 2.69 -3.34 17.09
N ASP A 24 2.89 -4.54 17.65
CA ASP A 24 3.68 -5.63 17.05
C ASP A 24 2.85 -6.87 16.67
N THR A 25 1.54 -6.73 16.43
CA THR A 25 0.75 -7.89 15.99
C THR A 25 1.20 -8.35 14.57
N PRO A 26 1.53 -9.65 14.37
CA PRO A 26 1.89 -10.21 13.06
C PRO A 26 0.79 -10.09 11.98
N ARG A 27 -0.40 -9.63 12.39
CA ARG A 27 -1.59 -9.44 11.56
C ARG A 27 -1.53 -8.15 10.75
N ASN A 28 -0.78 -7.13 11.18
CA ASN A 28 -0.51 -5.97 10.35
C ASN A 28 0.53 -6.30 9.28
N PHE A 29 0.13 -6.46 8.03
CA PHE A 29 1.11 -6.77 7.00
C PHE A 29 2.05 -5.59 6.70
N MET A 30 1.72 -4.37 7.12
CA MET A 30 2.65 -3.22 7.04
C MET A 30 3.90 -3.42 7.91
N ASN A 31 3.82 -4.29 8.93
CA ASN A 31 4.96 -4.63 9.78
C ASN A 31 5.80 -5.80 9.23
N TRP A 32 5.41 -6.39 8.10
CA TRP A 32 6.18 -7.50 7.52
C TRP A 32 7.54 -6.99 7.00
N THR A 33 8.59 -7.80 7.18
CA THR A 33 9.96 -7.44 6.76
C THR A 33 10.07 -7.05 5.29
N ILE A 34 9.18 -7.57 4.43
CA ILE A 34 9.12 -7.21 3.02
C ILE A 34 8.85 -5.71 2.81
N MET A 35 8.04 -5.11 3.67
CA MET A 35 7.61 -3.72 3.60
C MET A 35 8.73 -2.72 3.89
N HIS A 36 9.81 -3.17 4.54
CA HIS A 36 10.98 -2.34 4.81
C HIS A 36 11.72 -1.97 3.52
N THR A 37 11.54 -2.74 2.45
CA THR A 37 12.31 -2.60 1.20
C THR A 37 11.51 -1.99 0.07
N ILE A 38 10.18 -2.14 0.08
CA ILE A 38 9.35 -1.66 -1.02
C ILE A 38 9.21 -0.14 -1.00
N ARG A 39 9.10 0.43 -2.19
CA ARG A 39 8.81 1.85 -2.39
C ARG A 39 7.41 2.10 -2.97
N MET A 40 6.80 1.05 -3.50
CA MET A 40 5.44 1.04 -4.03
C MET A 40 4.65 -0.16 -3.53
N LEU A 41 3.44 0.09 -3.04
CA LEU A 41 2.46 -0.93 -2.66
C LEU A 41 1.29 -0.88 -3.63
N VAL A 42 0.87 -2.03 -4.15
CA VAL A 42 -0.25 -2.16 -5.09
C VAL A 42 -1.35 -2.99 -4.44
N LEU A 43 -2.56 -2.43 -4.36
CA LEU A 43 -3.72 -3.01 -3.69
C LEU A 43 -4.95 -2.98 -4.61
N GLY A 44 -5.84 -3.96 -4.50
CA GLY A 44 -7.19 -3.82 -5.07
C GLY A 44 -7.96 -2.71 -4.35
N ILE A 45 -8.70 -1.86 -5.08
CA ILE A 45 -9.30 -0.65 -4.50
C ILE A 45 -10.30 -0.97 -3.38
N GLY A 46 -11.16 -1.98 -3.54
CA GLY A 46 -12.17 -2.34 -2.52
C GLY A 46 -11.52 -2.71 -1.19
N HIS A 47 -10.74 -3.79 -1.17
CA HIS A 47 -10.07 -4.26 0.04
C HIS A 47 -9.00 -3.31 0.57
N GLY A 48 -8.23 -2.68 -0.32
CA GLY A 48 -7.17 -1.75 0.05
C GLY A 48 -7.69 -0.51 0.78
N LEU A 49 -8.83 0.04 0.34
CA LEU A 49 -9.47 1.16 1.01
C LEU A 49 -9.97 0.80 2.41
N ILE A 50 -10.61 -0.37 2.55
CA ILE A 50 -11.10 -0.84 3.86
C ILE A 50 -9.92 -0.99 4.82
N TYR A 51 -8.85 -1.63 4.37
CA TYR A 51 -7.65 -1.86 5.16
C TYR A 51 -6.98 -0.57 5.60
N LEU A 52 -6.68 0.33 4.65
CA LEU A 52 -5.94 1.56 4.95
C LEU A 52 -6.74 2.52 5.83
N LYS A 53 -8.07 2.55 5.68
CA LYS A 53 -8.92 3.32 6.60
C LYS A 53 -8.83 2.79 8.04
N ALA A 54 -8.90 1.48 8.22
CA ALA A 54 -8.75 0.87 9.55
C ALA A 54 -7.35 1.12 10.11
N LEU A 55 -6.31 0.88 9.30
CA LEU A 55 -4.91 1.11 9.66
C LEU A 55 -4.67 2.56 10.12
N CYS A 56 -5.09 3.56 9.34
CA CYS A 56 -4.87 4.97 9.67
C CYS A 56 -5.72 5.47 10.85
N ARG A 57 -6.84 4.81 11.15
CA ARG A 57 -7.69 5.16 12.30
C ARG A 57 -7.18 4.55 13.60
N ASP A 58 -6.74 3.29 13.53
CA ASP A 58 -6.54 2.46 14.71
C ASP A 58 -5.07 2.43 15.18
N TYR A 59 -4.11 2.87 14.37
CA TYR A 59 -2.69 2.86 14.70
C TYR A 59 -2.10 4.25 14.85
N LEU A 60 -1.30 4.43 15.90
CA LEU A 60 -0.58 5.67 16.15
C LEU A 60 0.50 5.94 15.09
N SER A 61 1.12 4.89 14.55
CA SER A 61 2.21 4.98 13.57
C SER A 61 2.08 3.90 12.49
N PRO A 62 1.09 4.01 11.60
CA PRO A 62 0.68 2.95 10.67
C PRO A 62 1.75 2.51 9.66
N PHE A 63 2.77 3.34 9.42
CA PHE A 63 3.80 3.17 8.39
C PHE A 63 5.24 3.21 8.94
N HIS A 64 5.44 3.06 10.25
CA HIS A 64 6.77 3.20 10.86
C HIS A 64 7.79 2.15 10.37
N MET A 65 7.31 0.95 10.01
CA MET A 65 8.15 -0.12 9.45
C MET A 65 8.31 -0.05 7.93
N THR A 66 7.79 1.00 7.27
CA THR A 66 7.80 1.14 5.81
C THR A 66 8.55 2.40 5.36
N PRO A 67 9.83 2.59 5.75
CA PRO A 67 10.56 3.85 5.58
C PRO A 67 10.81 4.24 4.12
N HIS A 68 10.62 3.32 3.17
CA HIS A 68 10.84 3.57 1.75
C HIS A 68 9.54 3.68 0.96
N LEU A 69 8.39 3.38 1.56
CA LEU A 69 7.09 3.43 0.92
C LEU A 69 6.71 4.88 0.62
N LYS A 70 6.59 5.22 -0.66
CA LYS A 70 6.20 6.56 -1.12
C LYS A 70 4.91 6.57 -1.91
N HIS A 71 4.55 5.43 -2.52
CA HIS A 71 3.40 5.33 -3.39
C HIS A 71 2.53 4.13 -3.06
N ILE A 72 1.21 4.37 -2.99
CA ILE A 72 0.19 3.33 -2.95
C ILE A 72 -0.62 3.43 -4.24
N VAL A 73 -0.69 2.34 -5.00
CA VAL A 73 -1.47 2.25 -6.23
C VAL A 73 -2.68 1.35 -5.99
N PHE A 74 -3.86 1.92 -6.15
CA PHE A 74 -5.13 1.20 -6.10
C PHE A 74 -5.51 0.75 -7.50
N ILE A 75 -5.70 -0.56 -7.66
CA ILE A 75 -6.13 -1.19 -8.90
C ILE A 75 -7.65 -1.34 -8.90
N LEU A 76 -8.27 -0.85 -9.97
CA LEU A 76 -9.69 -1.08 -10.27
C LEU A 76 -9.86 -2.48 -10.88
N ASP A 77 -10.69 -3.32 -10.27
CA ASP A 77 -11.18 -4.53 -10.93
C ASP A 77 -12.47 -4.19 -11.69
N PRO A 78 -12.48 -4.24 -13.03
CA PRO A 78 -13.66 -3.89 -13.82
C PRO A 78 -14.81 -4.89 -13.66
N LYS A 79 -14.60 -6.05 -13.02
CA LYS A 79 -15.61 -7.08 -12.79
C LYS A 79 -16.31 -6.95 -11.43
N GLU A 80 -15.82 -6.08 -10.56
CA GLU A 80 -16.39 -5.89 -9.23
C GLU A 80 -17.06 -4.52 -9.13
N ASP A 81 -18.18 -4.45 -8.41
CA ASP A 81 -18.81 -3.17 -8.05
C ASP A 81 -18.02 -2.50 -6.92
N VAL A 82 -16.87 -1.92 -7.29
CA VAL A 82 -15.93 -1.31 -6.36
C VAL A 82 -15.86 0.21 -6.55
N PRO A 83 -15.47 0.96 -5.50
CA PRO A 83 -15.25 2.40 -5.63
C PRO A 83 -14.29 2.72 -6.78
N THR A 84 -14.60 3.75 -7.56
CA THR A 84 -13.75 4.21 -8.67
C THR A 84 -12.70 5.24 -8.25
N SER A 85 -12.71 5.65 -6.98
CA SER A 85 -11.82 6.68 -6.44
C SER A 85 -11.46 6.43 -4.97
N VAL A 86 -10.33 7.01 -4.56
CA VAL A 86 -9.90 7.05 -3.17
C VAL A 86 -10.56 8.25 -2.48
N PRO A 87 -11.20 8.09 -1.32
CA PRO A 87 -11.76 9.21 -0.57
C PRO A 87 -10.72 10.26 -0.23
N SER A 88 -11.05 11.55 -0.40
CA SER A 88 -10.13 12.67 -0.17
C SER A 88 -9.49 12.66 1.22
N THR A 89 -10.26 12.29 2.25
CA THR A 89 -9.77 12.18 3.64
C THR A 89 -8.64 11.17 3.77
N LEU A 90 -8.71 10.03 3.08
CA LEU A 90 -7.64 9.05 3.06
C LEU A 90 -6.44 9.55 2.25
N VAL A 91 -6.66 10.24 1.13
CA VAL A 91 -5.58 10.86 0.34
C VAL A 91 -4.79 11.85 1.18
N GLU A 92 -5.47 12.73 1.90
CA GLU A 92 -4.84 13.73 2.78
C GLU A 92 -4.08 13.07 3.93
N THR A 93 -4.65 12.01 4.51
CA THR A 93 -4.02 11.24 5.58
C THR A 93 -2.77 10.52 5.09
N LEU A 94 -2.81 9.85 3.93
CA LEU A 94 -1.62 9.23 3.35
C LEU A 94 -0.54 10.28 3.03
N LYS A 95 -0.96 11.44 2.52
CA LYS A 95 -0.04 12.55 2.22
C LYS A 95 0.65 13.10 3.47
N SER A 96 -0.01 13.14 4.63
CA SER A 96 0.63 13.57 5.89
C SER A 96 1.73 12.60 6.35
N TYR A 97 1.66 11.34 5.93
CA TYR A 97 2.72 10.34 6.10
C TYR A 97 3.77 10.34 4.97
N GLY A 98 3.70 11.29 4.03
CA GLY A 98 4.62 11.36 2.88
C GLY A 98 4.32 10.35 1.78
N ILE A 99 3.14 9.72 1.79
CA ILE A 99 2.70 8.71 0.83
C ILE A 99 1.72 9.33 -0.15
N GLN A 100 1.95 9.11 -1.45
CA GLN A 100 1.02 9.51 -2.51
C GLN A 100 0.18 8.31 -2.95
N SER A 101 -1.13 8.53 -3.16
CA SER A 101 -2.05 7.52 -3.65
C SER A 101 -2.41 7.72 -5.12
N HIS A 102 -2.53 6.63 -5.87
CA HIS A 102 -2.93 6.63 -7.28
C HIS A 102 -4.05 5.64 -7.51
N VAL A 103 -4.96 5.94 -8.42
CA VAL A 103 -5.95 4.97 -8.93
C VAL A 103 -5.62 4.66 -10.37
N ARG A 104 -5.64 3.37 -10.71
CA ARG A 104 -5.32 2.88 -12.06
C ARG A 104 -6.16 1.66 -12.42
N PRO A 105 -6.42 1.45 -13.73
CA PRO A 105 -6.95 0.17 -14.18
C PRO A 105 -5.94 -0.97 -13.93
N TYR A 106 -6.41 -2.21 -14.07
CA TYR A 106 -5.56 -3.40 -13.92
C TYR A 106 -4.29 -3.36 -14.78
N TYR A 107 -3.17 -3.79 -14.20
CA TYR A 107 -1.85 -3.81 -14.84
C TYR A 107 -1.20 -5.18 -14.79
N LYS A 108 -0.37 -5.44 -15.80
CA LYS A 108 0.61 -6.53 -15.82
C LYS A 108 1.85 -6.14 -15.01
N PRO A 109 2.66 -7.12 -14.55
CA PRO A 109 3.88 -6.85 -13.80
C PRO A 109 4.84 -5.85 -14.47
N ASP A 110 5.03 -5.92 -15.79
CA ASP A 110 5.93 -5.01 -16.51
C ASP A 110 5.43 -3.56 -16.51
N GLU A 111 4.12 -3.36 -16.55
CA GLU A 111 3.50 -2.03 -16.49
C GLU A 111 3.64 -1.43 -15.09
N LEU A 112 3.53 -2.26 -14.03
CA LEU A 112 3.81 -1.83 -12.66
C LEU A 112 5.28 -1.47 -12.48
N MET A 113 6.19 -2.22 -13.10
CA MET A 113 7.63 -1.90 -13.07
C MET A 113 7.94 -0.58 -13.77
N ALA A 114 7.34 -0.33 -14.92
CA ALA A 114 7.46 0.95 -15.62
C ALA A 114 6.89 2.11 -14.80
N LEU A 115 5.72 1.92 -14.18
CA LEU A 115 5.10 2.91 -13.30
C LEU A 115 5.97 3.20 -12.06
N ASP A 116 6.61 2.19 -11.49
CA ASP A 116 7.55 2.37 -10.40
C ASP A 116 8.79 3.16 -10.81
N ASP A 117 9.32 2.92 -11.99
CA ASP A 117 10.44 3.70 -12.53
C ASP A 117 10.02 5.16 -12.84
N GLU A 118 8.79 5.39 -13.30
CA GLU A 118 8.22 6.73 -13.50
C GLU A 118 8.07 7.49 -12.17
N LEU A 119 7.47 6.86 -11.15
CA LEU A 119 7.13 7.52 -9.89
C LEU A 119 8.32 7.66 -8.94
N ASN A 120 9.17 6.63 -8.85
CA ASN A 120 10.27 6.57 -7.89
C ASN A 120 11.65 6.79 -8.52
N GLY A 121 11.75 6.84 -9.85
CA GLY A 121 13.02 6.83 -10.57
C GLY A 121 13.70 5.45 -10.57
N PRO A 122 14.85 5.31 -11.25
CA PRO A 122 15.59 4.05 -11.29
C PRO A 122 16.08 3.64 -9.89
N MET A 123 16.17 2.33 -9.66
CA MET A 123 16.84 1.80 -8.45
C MET A 123 18.31 2.19 -8.48
N LYS A 124 18.81 2.70 -7.35
CA LYS A 124 20.23 2.99 -7.14
C LYS A 124 20.98 1.75 -6.68
#